data_AF-A0A659UR16-F1
#
_entry.id   AF-A0A659UR16-F1
#
_cell.length_a   1.000
_cell.length_b   1.000
_cell.length_c   1.000
_cell.angle_alpha   90.00
_cell.angle_beta   90.00
_cell.angle_gamma   90.00
#
_symmetry.space_group_name_H-M   'P 1'
#
loop_
_entity.id
_entity.type
_entity.pdbx_description
1 polymer ?
#
loop_
_entity_poly.entity_id
_entity_poly.type
_entity_poly.pdbx_seq_one_letter_code
_entity_poly.pdbx_strand_id
1 'polypeptide(L)'
;SGARATPLARRLAREAGLILSAISGTGPHGRVVKADIDAAIAKGGAREAPAVAPEAPAASAPAVKAMSDDQVLKLFEQGSYELVPHDNMRKTIARRLVEAKTTIPHFYLTLDCELDALLSLRTQLNAAAPVKKTDKGEAP
;
A
#
# COMPACT_ATOMS: atom_id res chain seq x y z
N SER A 1 -20.34 -13.09 16.24
CA SER A 1 -21.37 -12.81 15.23
C SER A 1 -21.64 -11.31 15.22
N GLY A 2 -21.15 -10.60 14.19
CA GLY A 2 -21.21 -9.13 14.15
C GLY A 2 -22.61 -8.62 13.87
N ALA A 3 -23.10 -7.66 14.67
CA ALA A 3 -24.34 -6.96 14.40
C ALA A 3 -24.31 -6.33 12.98
N ARG A 4 -25.43 -6.47 12.25
CA ARG A 4 -25.60 -5.87 10.92
C ARG A 4 -25.74 -4.36 11.11
N ALA A 5 -24.73 -3.60 10.73
CA ALA A 5 -24.72 -2.14 10.84
C ALA A 5 -24.28 -1.50 9.51
N THR A 6 -24.78 -0.31 9.19
CA THR A 6 -24.25 0.46 8.05
C THR A 6 -22.80 0.87 8.33
N PRO A 7 -21.95 1.05 7.29
CA PRO A 7 -20.55 1.46 7.48
C PRO A 7 -20.43 2.74 8.33
N LEU A 8 -21.35 3.68 8.10
CA LEU A 8 -21.42 4.93 8.84
C LEU A 8 -21.80 4.71 10.32
N ALA A 9 -22.79 3.87 10.62
CA ALA A 9 -23.16 3.54 12.00
C ALA A 9 -22.04 2.80 12.73
N ARG A 10 -21.29 1.92 12.05
CA ARG A 10 -20.11 1.23 12.62
C ARG A 10 -19.01 2.20 13.02
N ARG A 11 -18.77 3.24 12.21
CA ARG A 11 -17.80 4.29 12.51
C ARG A 11 -18.23 5.12 13.72
N LEU A 12 -19.48 5.59 13.74
CA LEU A 12 -20.01 6.39 14.85
C LEU A 12 -20.07 5.64 16.17
N ALA A 13 -20.43 4.35 16.15
CA ALA A 13 -20.43 3.53 17.36
C ALA A 13 -19.01 3.37 17.95
N ARG A 14 -17.98 3.24 17.10
CA ARG A 14 -16.58 3.17 17.54
C ARG A 14 -16.12 4.49 18.16
N GLU A 15 -16.45 5.61 17.53
CA GLU A 15 -16.15 6.96 18.03
C GLU A 15 -16.82 7.22 19.39
N ALA A 16 -18.05 6.72 19.57
CA ALA A 16 -18.81 6.86 20.82
C ALA A 16 -18.45 5.79 21.90
N GLY A 17 -17.67 4.77 21.57
CA GLY A 17 -17.37 3.64 22.47
C GLY A 17 -18.60 2.77 22.80
N LEU A 18 -19.53 2.66 21.85
CA LEU A 18 -20.79 1.92 22.01
C LEU A 18 -20.70 0.51 21.39
N ILE A 19 -21.26 -0.46 22.10
CA ILE A 19 -21.29 -1.85 21.67
C ILE A 19 -22.45 -2.05 20.68
N LEU A 20 -22.13 -2.30 19.41
CA LEU A 20 -23.14 -2.49 18.35
C LEU A 20 -24.08 -3.69 18.58
N SER A 21 -23.67 -4.71 19.34
CA SER A 21 -24.53 -5.84 19.68
C SER A 21 -25.58 -5.52 20.76
N ALA A 22 -25.42 -4.41 21.49
CA ALA A 22 -26.38 -3.94 22.48
C ALA A 22 -27.40 -2.94 21.90
N ILE A 23 -27.24 -2.55 20.63
CA ILE A 23 -28.11 -1.57 19.97
C ILE A 23 -29.07 -2.30 19.03
N SER A 24 -30.36 -2.12 19.26
CA SER A 24 -31.40 -2.63 18.36
C SER A 24 -31.47 -1.76 17.10
N GLY A 25 -31.29 -2.38 15.93
CA GLY A 25 -31.26 -1.67 14.65
C GLY A 25 -32.65 -1.51 14.03
N THR A 26 -33.00 -0.30 13.62
CA THR A 26 -34.30 0.03 13.00
C THR A 26 -34.27 0.03 11.47
N GLY A 27 -33.11 -0.16 10.86
CA GLY A 27 -32.95 -0.18 9.40
C GLY A 27 -33.35 -1.49 8.70
N PRO A 28 -33.37 -1.52 7.36
CA PRO A 28 -33.77 -2.68 6.57
C PRO A 28 -32.99 -3.95 6.96
N HIS A 29 -33.72 -5.04 7.21
CA HIS A 29 -33.22 -6.32 7.74
C HIS A 29 -32.65 -6.26 9.18
N GLY A 30 -33.14 -5.34 10.01
CA GLY A 30 -32.70 -5.16 11.40
C GLY A 30 -31.30 -4.55 11.49
N ARG A 31 -30.97 -3.68 10.53
CA ARG A 31 -29.64 -3.06 10.43
C ARG A 31 -29.56 -1.83 11.34
N VAL A 32 -28.48 -1.69 12.10
CA VAL A 32 -28.21 -0.48 12.90
C VAL A 32 -27.85 0.68 11.96
N VAL A 33 -28.61 1.77 12.06
CA VAL A 33 -28.42 3.01 11.30
C VAL A 33 -27.99 4.16 12.21
N LYS A 34 -27.63 5.31 11.62
CA LYS A 34 -27.16 6.48 12.38
C LYS A 34 -28.10 6.88 13.52
N ALA A 35 -29.41 6.92 13.25
CA ALA A 35 -30.42 7.31 14.24
C ALA A 35 -30.42 6.42 15.49
N ASP A 36 -30.13 5.12 15.34
CA ASP A 36 -30.06 4.18 16.46
C ASP A 36 -28.83 4.46 17.35
N ILE A 37 -27.71 4.86 16.72
CA ILE A 37 -26.50 5.27 17.44
C ILE A 37 -26.74 6.58 18.18
N ASP A 38 -27.32 7.57 17.53
CA ASP A 38 -27.63 8.87 18.15
C ASP A 38 -28.59 8.70 19.34
N ALA A 39 -29.60 7.81 19.21
CA ALA A 39 -30.50 7.45 20.29
C ALA A 39 -29.80 6.69 21.44
N ALA A 40 -28.84 5.81 21.12
CA ALA A 40 -28.05 5.11 22.12
C ALA A 40 -27.10 6.04 22.89
N ILE A 41 -26.54 7.06 22.23
CA ILE A 41 -25.74 8.11 22.86
C ILE A 41 -26.60 8.92 23.84
N ALA A 42 -27.79 9.34 23.41
CA ALA A 42 -28.70 10.14 24.22
C ALA A 42 -29.23 9.38 25.46
N LYS A 43 -29.37 8.05 25.36
CA LYS A 43 -29.88 7.20 26.44
C LYS A 43 -28.79 6.66 27.38
N GLY A 44 -27.52 7.04 27.20
CA GLY A 44 -26.42 6.53 28.01
C GLY A 44 -26.21 5.02 27.83
N GLY A 45 -26.32 4.54 26.60
CA GLY A 45 -26.23 3.12 26.25
C GLY A 45 -24.93 2.47 26.74
N ALA A 46 -24.97 1.13 26.89
CA ALA A 46 -23.88 0.31 27.41
C ALA A 46 -22.55 0.64 26.71
N ARG A 47 -21.74 1.43 27.39
CA ARG A 47 -20.42 1.85 26.98
C ARG A 47 -19.44 0.75 27.34
N GLU A 48 -18.57 0.42 26.42
CA GLU A 48 -17.49 -0.52 26.70
C GLU A 48 -16.58 0.10 27.79
N ALA A 49 -16.25 -0.68 28.83
CA ALA A 49 -15.29 -0.23 29.84
C ALA A 49 -13.95 0.08 29.14
N PRO A 50 -13.19 1.10 29.60
CA PRO A 50 -11.99 1.54 28.90
C PRO A 50 -10.88 0.49 29.08
N ALA A 51 -10.84 -0.50 28.19
CA ALA A 51 -9.62 -1.23 27.90
C ALA A 51 -8.76 -0.32 27.00
N VAL A 52 -8.03 0.60 27.62
CA VAL A 52 -6.95 1.33 26.97
C VAL A 52 -5.80 0.33 26.78
N ALA A 53 -5.89 -0.45 25.71
CA ALA A 53 -4.70 -0.87 24.99
C ALA A 53 -4.64 0.00 23.74
N PRO A 54 -3.50 0.63 23.42
CA PRO A 54 -3.36 1.36 22.18
C PRO A 54 -3.66 0.40 21.04
N GLU A 55 -4.68 0.69 20.24
CA GLU A 55 -4.92 0.02 18.96
C GLU A 55 -3.71 0.39 18.09
N ALA A 56 -2.71 -0.48 18.09
CA ALA A 56 -1.59 -0.41 17.18
C ALA A 56 -2.15 -0.32 15.76
N PRO A 57 -1.53 0.49 14.88
CA PRO A 57 -1.98 0.62 13.50
C PRO A 57 -2.14 -0.77 12.90
N ALA A 58 -3.27 -0.96 12.19
CA ALA A 58 -3.67 -2.21 11.55
C ALA A 58 -2.45 -3.04 11.14
N ALA A 59 -2.31 -4.21 11.77
CA ALA A 59 -1.20 -5.11 11.57
C ALA A 59 -0.89 -5.19 10.07
N SER A 60 0.30 -4.70 9.72
CA SER A 60 0.94 -5.01 8.46
C SER A 60 0.77 -6.50 8.21
N ALA A 61 0.32 -6.86 7.00
CA ALA A 61 0.28 -8.26 6.58
C ALA A 61 1.62 -8.92 6.99
N PRO A 62 1.60 -10.15 7.52
CA PRO A 62 2.80 -10.77 8.06
C PRO A 62 3.92 -10.62 7.03
N ALA A 63 4.99 -9.92 7.41
CA ALA A 63 6.15 -9.74 6.56
C ALA A 63 6.57 -11.13 6.11
N VAL A 64 6.42 -11.40 4.81
CA VAL A 64 6.84 -12.67 4.22
C VAL A 64 8.33 -12.74 4.47
N LYS A 65 8.74 -13.56 5.44
CA LYS A 65 10.16 -13.79 5.71
C LYS A 65 10.73 -14.38 4.42
N ALA A 66 11.75 -13.73 3.89
CA ALA A 66 12.50 -14.29 2.77
C ALA A 66 12.97 -15.70 3.16
N MET A 67 12.84 -16.64 2.22
CA MET A 67 13.40 -17.98 2.39
C MET A 67 14.91 -17.86 2.62
N SER A 68 15.47 -18.70 3.48
CA SER A 68 16.92 -18.76 3.63
C SER A 68 17.56 -19.30 2.35
N ASP A 69 18.83 -18.97 2.12
CA ASP A 69 19.56 -19.44 0.95
C ASP A 69 19.49 -20.98 0.82
N ASP A 70 19.64 -21.71 1.93
CA ASP A 70 19.50 -23.18 1.98
C ASP A 70 18.12 -23.69 1.56
N GLN A 71 17.06 -22.92 1.82
CA GLN A 71 15.70 -23.27 1.41
C GLN A 71 15.49 -23.02 -0.09
N VAL A 72 16.08 -21.94 -0.62
CA VAL A 72 16.03 -21.63 -2.05
C VAL A 72 16.80 -22.67 -2.85
N LEU A 73 17.98 -23.09 -2.39
CA LEU A 73 18.81 -24.08 -3.09
C LEU A 73 18.14 -25.46 -3.20
N LYS A 74 17.31 -25.83 -2.22
CA LYS A 74 16.53 -27.09 -2.26
C LYS A 74 15.42 -27.10 -3.31
N LEU A 75 15.07 -25.95 -3.89
CA LEU A 75 14.10 -25.85 -4.98
C LEU A 75 14.69 -26.23 -6.34
N PHE A 76 16.02 -26.35 -6.43
CA PHE A 76 16.74 -26.68 -7.66
C PHE A 76 17.40 -28.05 -7.52
N GLU A 77 17.52 -28.75 -8.64
CA GLU A 77 18.24 -30.03 -8.66
C GLU A 77 19.73 -29.81 -8.39
N GLN A 78 20.36 -30.76 -7.69
CA GLN A 78 21.78 -30.63 -7.35
C GLN A 78 22.62 -30.62 -8.63
N GLY A 79 23.40 -29.54 -8.83
CA GLY A 79 24.25 -29.35 -10.01
C GLY A 79 23.56 -28.63 -11.18
N SER A 80 22.27 -28.25 -11.06
CA SER A 80 21.53 -27.55 -12.13
C SER A 80 21.67 -26.02 -12.10
N TYR A 81 22.48 -25.47 -11.20
CA TYR A 81 22.61 -24.03 -10.99
C TYR A 81 24.06 -23.61 -10.73
N GLU A 82 24.38 -22.37 -11.07
CA GLU A 82 25.63 -21.71 -10.75
C GLU A 82 25.40 -20.61 -9.73
N LEU A 83 26.23 -20.55 -8.69
CA LEU A 83 26.16 -19.52 -7.65
C LEU A 83 26.95 -18.28 -8.06
N VAL A 84 26.23 -17.23 -8.44
CA VAL A 84 26.83 -15.92 -8.67
C VAL A 84 26.64 -15.05 -7.42
N PRO A 85 27.72 -14.67 -6.71
CA PRO A 85 27.61 -13.84 -5.52
C PRO A 85 27.13 -12.43 -5.87
N HIS A 86 26.28 -11.87 -5.02
CA HIS A 86 25.82 -10.49 -5.17
C HIS A 86 26.94 -9.51 -4.84
N ASP A 87 27.19 -8.56 -5.73
CA ASP A 87 28.05 -7.42 -5.47
C ASP A 87 27.41 -6.44 -4.44
N ASN A 88 28.21 -5.51 -3.91
CA ASN A 88 27.75 -4.56 -2.88
C ASN A 88 26.69 -3.56 -3.39
N MET A 89 26.73 -3.21 -4.68
CA MET A 89 25.77 -2.31 -5.31
C MET A 89 24.41 -3.00 -5.40
N ARG A 90 24.36 -4.24 -5.91
CA ARG A 90 23.18 -5.08 -6.01
C ARG A 90 22.55 -5.37 -4.64
N LYS A 91 23.36 -5.69 -3.62
CA LYS A 91 22.87 -5.85 -2.23
C LYS A 91 22.18 -4.57 -1.73
N THR A 92 22.75 -3.41 -2.04
CA THR A 92 22.19 -2.12 -1.63
C THR A 92 20.89 -1.80 -2.36
N ILE A 93 20.83 -2.04 -3.68
CA ILE A 93 19.61 -1.89 -4.48
C ILE A 93 18.51 -2.81 -3.95
N ALA A 94 18.82 -4.09 -3.72
CA ALA A 94 17.86 -5.06 -3.22
C ALA A 94 17.25 -4.63 -1.87
N ARG A 95 18.10 -4.19 -0.92
CA ARG A 95 17.64 -3.70 0.39
C ARG A 95 16.67 -2.53 0.25
N ARG A 96 16.99 -1.55 -0.61
CA ARG A 96 16.13 -0.37 -0.83
C ARG A 96 14.82 -0.70 -1.54
N LEU A 97 14.86 -1.58 -2.53
CA LEU A 97 13.65 -2.02 -3.24
C LEU A 97 12.71 -2.79 -2.31
N VAL A 98 13.23 -3.70 -1.49
CA VAL A 98 12.43 -4.45 -0.52
C VAL A 98 11.82 -3.51 0.51
N GLU A 99 12.62 -2.63 1.12
CA GLU A 99 12.15 -1.61 2.08
C GLU A 99 11.01 -0.76 1.51
N ALA A 100 11.17 -0.25 0.28
CA ALA A 100 10.15 0.55 -0.37
C ALA A 100 8.88 -0.27 -0.66
N LYS A 101 9.00 -1.48 -1.23
CA LYS A 101 7.85 -2.24 -1.71
C LYS A 101 7.04 -2.90 -0.60
N THR A 102 7.64 -3.17 0.55
CA THR A 102 6.92 -3.72 1.73
C THR A 102 6.34 -2.64 2.63
N THR A 103 7.00 -1.49 2.74
CA THR A 103 6.59 -0.42 3.67
C THR A 103 5.61 0.57 3.04
N ILE A 104 5.75 0.86 1.74
CA ILE A 104 4.96 1.90 1.07
C ILE A 104 3.77 1.26 0.33
N PRO A 105 2.53 1.74 0.56
CA PRO A 105 1.34 1.26 -0.14
C PRO A 105 1.31 1.80 -1.58
N HIS A 106 1.93 1.06 -2.50
CA HIS A 106 1.96 1.40 -3.92
C HIS A 106 0.63 1.08 -4.61
N PHE A 107 0.13 2.02 -5.42
CA PHE A 107 -0.94 1.80 -6.39
C PHE A 107 -0.49 2.28 -7.77
N TYR A 108 -0.97 1.64 -8.83
CA TYR A 108 -0.53 1.90 -10.19
C TYR A 108 -1.63 2.63 -10.96
N LEU A 109 -1.26 3.67 -11.70
CA LEU A 109 -2.12 4.38 -12.65
C LEU A 109 -1.45 4.38 -14.03
N THR A 110 -2.26 4.34 -15.07
CA THR A 110 -1.81 4.38 -16.47
C THR A 110 -2.58 5.47 -17.20
N LEU A 111 -1.88 6.21 -18.05
CA LEU A 111 -2.42 7.29 -18.86
C LEU A 111 -1.66 7.36 -20.19
N ASP A 112 -2.34 7.80 -21.24
CA ASP A 112 -1.75 8.02 -22.57
C ASP A 112 -1.30 9.48 -22.71
N CYS A 113 -0.12 9.69 -23.28
CA CYS A 113 0.45 11.02 -23.52
C CYS A 113 0.82 11.20 -24.99
N GLU A 114 0.36 12.29 -25.62
CA GLU A 114 0.86 12.70 -26.93
C GLU A 114 2.20 13.44 -26.82
N LEU A 115 3.17 13.06 -27.64
CA LEU A 115 4.56 13.54 -27.56
C LEU A 115 5.02 14.34 -28.78
N ASP A 116 4.16 14.59 -29.77
CA ASP A 116 4.55 15.20 -31.05
C ASP A 116 5.23 16.57 -30.90
N ALA A 117 4.65 17.44 -30.07
CA ALA A 117 5.22 18.77 -29.80
C ALA A 117 6.57 18.67 -29.07
N LEU A 118 6.71 17.73 -28.13
CA LEU A 118 7.96 17.52 -27.38
C LEU A 118 9.07 17.01 -28.30
N LEU A 119 8.74 16.08 -29.19
CA LEU A 119 9.69 15.55 -30.17
C LEU A 119 10.10 16.61 -31.19
N SER A 120 9.18 17.44 -31.67
CA SER A 120 9.50 18.58 -32.54
C SER A 120 10.41 19.60 -31.86
N LEU A 121 10.15 19.91 -30.58
CA LEU A 121 11.01 20.81 -29.82
C LEU A 121 12.42 20.24 -29.63
N ARG A 122 12.54 18.94 -29.36
CA ARG A 122 13.84 18.26 -29.25
C ARG A 122 14.66 18.41 -30.53
N THR A 123 14.05 18.26 -31.71
CA THR A 123 14.80 18.38 -32.98
C THR A 123 15.27 19.81 -33.21
N GLN A 124 14.44 20.80 -32.90
CA GLN A 124 14.81 22.22 -32.98
C GLN A 124 15.98 22.56 -32.05
N LEU A 125 15.92 22.10 -30.80
CA LEU A 125 16.99 22.34 -29.82
C LEU A 125 18.31 21.63 -30.19
N ASN A 126 18.22 20.38 -30.66
CA ASN A 126 19.41 19.65 -31.11
C ASN A 126 20.03 20.29 -32.36
N ALA A 127 19.22 20.87 -33.26
CA ALA A 127 19.73 21.60 -34.42
C ALA A 127 20.36 22.95 -34.05
N ALA A 128 19.88 23.58 -32.96
CA ALA A 128 20.45 24.81 -32.43
C ALA A 128 21.68 24.58 -31.52
N ALA A 129 21.95 23.33 -31.12
CA ALA A 129 23.07 23.01 -30.25
C ALA A 129 24.41 23.10 -31.00
N PRO A 130 25.44 23.72 -30.40
CA PRO A 130 26.77 23.80 -31.01
C PRO A 130 27.44 22.42 -31.00
N VAL A 131 27.63 21.87 -32.20
CA VAL A 131 28.26 20.56 -32.42
C VAL A 131 29.68 20.57 -31.86
N LYS A 132 29.96 19.75 -30.85
CA LYS A 132 31.33 19.52 -30.36
C LYS A 132 31.99 18.44 -31.21
N LYS A 133 33.08 18.79 -31.89
CA LYS A 133 33.97 17.79 -32.51
C LYS A 133 34.62 16.96 -31.42
N THR A 134 34.30 15.68 -31.40
CA THR A 134 34.99 14.68 -30.57
C THR A 134 35.77 13.73 -31.49
N ASP A 135 36.74 13.00 -30.94
CA ASP A 135 37.62 12.10 -31.71
C ASP A 135 36.88 10.96 -32.44
N LYS A 136 35.57 10.78 -32.17
CA LYS A 136 34.68 9.80 -32.83
C LYS A 136 33.70 10.42 -33.83
N GLY A 137 33.83 11.71 -34.15
CA GLY A 137 32.98 12.42 -35.11
C GLY A 137 32.27 13.65 -34.53
N GLU A 138 31.49 14.30 -35.39
CA GLU A 138 30.61 15.42 -35.04
C GLU A 138 29.35 14.87 -34.33
N ALA A 139 29.16 15.26 -33.07
CA ALA A 139 27.96 14.97 -32.29
C ALA A 139 27.35 16.31 -31.78
N PRO A 140 26.02 16.46 -31.80
CA PRO A 140 25.35 17.63 -31.27
C PRO A 140 25.61 17.80 -29.76
#